data_AF-A0A839F5Z2-F1
#
_entry.id   AF-A0A839F5Z2-F1
#
_cell.length_a   1.000
_cell.length_b   1.000
_cell.length_c   1.000
_cell.angle_alpha   90.00
_cell.angle_beta   90.00
_cell.angle_gamma   90.00
#
_symmetry.space_group_name_H-M   'P 1'
#
loop_
_entity.id
_entity.type
_entity.pdbx_description
1 polymer ?
#
loop_
_entity_poly.entity_id
_entity_poly.type
_entity_poly.pdbx_seq_one_letter_code
_entity_poly.pdbx_strand_id
1 'polypeptide(L)'
;MRRAAVALLLAACTAGAHAARSNAVVDDPAYAHPTRLVDVGGGRRLNLHCSGDGTPTVVFDAGLANWSQIWGLVQPVVARTTRACSYDRAGLGFSDAATRAGTSATSPTTCTACCTRRASRLRTCWSGIPTAA
;
A
#
# COMPACT_ATOMS: atom_id res chain seq x y z
N MET A 1 -0.30 -39.51 -47.01
CA MET A 1 0.58 -38.32 -46.89
C MET A 1 -0.08 -37.11 -46.21
N ARG A 2 -1.39 -36.87 -46.31
CA ARG A 2 -2.07 -35.70 -45.70
C ARG A 2 -2.28 -35.70 -44.17
N ARG A 3 -2.26 -36.88 -43.53
CA ARG A 3 -2.50 -37.03 -42.08
C ARG A 3 -1.28 -36.71 -41.21
N ALA A 4 -0.07 -36.83 -41.75
CA ALA A 4 1.17 -36.56 -41.02
C ALA A 4 1.40 -35.05 -40.79
N ALA A 5 0.92 -34.19 -41.71
CA ALA A 5 1.07 -32.74 -41.62
C ALA A 5 0.27 -32.12 -40.46
N VAL A 6 -0.88 -32.72 -40.09
CA VAL A 6 -1.75 -32.21 -39.02
C VAL A 6 -1.16 -32.50 -37.63
N ALA A 7 -0.48 -33.63 -37.47
CA ALA A 7 0.17 -33.98 -36.20
C ALA A 7 1.35 -33.07 -35.87
N LEU A 8 2.05 -32.55 -36.88
CA LEU A 8 3.22 -31.69 -36.67
C LEU A 8 2.84 -30.25 -36.25
N LEU A 9 1.65 -29.78 -36.63
CA LEU A 9 1.17 -28.43 -36.29
C LEU A 9 0.67 -28.31 -34.84
N LEU A 10 0.27 -29.41 -34.20
CA LEU A 10 -0.20 -29.41 -32.81
C LEU A 10 0.93 -29.41 -31.76
N ALA A 11 2.15 -29.79 -32.16
CA ALA A 11 3.30 -29.87 -31.26
C ALA A 11 3.96 -28.50 -30.98
N ALA A 12 3.68 -27.47 -31.76
CA ALA A 12 4.32 -26.15 -31.65
C ALA A 12 3.66 -25.22 -30.61
N CYS A 13 2.48 -25.56 -30.07
CA CYS A 13 1.71 -24.66 -29.21
C CYS A 13 1.99 -24.81 -27.70
N THR A 14 2.79 -25.77 -27.26
CA THR A 14 3.09 -25.97 -25.83
C THR A 14 4.36 -25.29 -25.34
N ALA A 15 5.14 -24.66 -26.23
CA ALA A 15 6.22 -23.74 -25.84
C ALA A 15 5.66 -22.37 -25.43
N GLY A 16 4.61 -22.37 -24.60
CA GLY A 16 4.12 -21.18 -23.92
C GLY A 16 5.26 -20.62 -23.06
N ALA A 17 5.63 -19.38 -23.37
CA ALA A 17 6.68 -18.62 -22.73
C ALA A 17 6.68 -18.84 -21.21
N HIS A 18 7.74 -19.47 -20.69
CA HIS A 18 8.15 -19.23 -19.32
C HIS A 18 8.71 -17.81 -19.32
N ALA A 19 7.83 -16.80 -19.28
CA ALA A 19 8.22 -15.46 -18.92
C ALA A 19 8.91 -15.61 -17.56
N ALA A 20 10.24 -15.49 -17.55
CA ALA A 20 11.00 -15.45 -16.32
C ALA A 20 10.32 -14.40 -15.46
N ARG A 21 9.76 -14.80 -14.32
CA ARG A 21 9.23 -13.84 -13.36
C ARG A 21 10.42 -12.99 -12.98
N SER A 22 10.47 -11.75 -13.47
CA SER A 22 11.35 -10.74 -12.91
C SER A 22 10.99 -10.67 -11.43
N ASN A 23 11.95 -10.90 -10.55
CA ASN A 23 11.78 -10.57 -9.15
C ASN A 23 11.60 -9.05 -9.12
N ALA A 24 10.36 -8.60 -9.01
CA ALA A 24 10.07 -7.18 -8.91
C ALA A 24 10.71 -6.68 -7.61
N VAL A 25 11.67 -5.78 -7.73
CA VAL A 25 12.34 -5.15 -6.60
C VAL A 25 11.63 -3.83 -6.35
N VAL A 26 11.33 -3.53 -5.09
CA VAL A 26 10.89 -2.19 -4.69
C VAL A 26 12.13 -1.30 -4.71
N ASP A 27 12.24 -0.41 -5.68
CA ASP A 27 13.34 0.53 -5.87
C ASP A 27 12.91 2.00 -5.74
N ASP A 28 11.64 2.26 -5.42
CA ASP A 28 11.13 3.61 -5.20
C ASP A 28 11.69 4.18 -3.88
N PRO A 29 12.45 5.30 -3.93
CA PRO A 29 13.04 5.92 -2.75
C PRO A 29 12.01 6.41 -1.74
N ALA A 30 10.74 6.58 -2.13
CA ALA A 30 9.67 6.96 -1.23
C ALA A 30 9.42 5.93 -0.10
N TYR A 31 9.86 4.68 -0.28
CA TYR A 31 9.80 3.64 0.75
C TYR A 31 11.06 3.52 1.59
N ALA A 32 12.14 4.22 1.23
CA ALA A 32 13.42 4.21 1.94
C ALA A 32 13.55 5.32 2.99
N HIS A 33 12.66 6.31 2.96
CA HIS A 33 12.69 7.49 3.83
C HIS A 33 11.27 7.89 4.25
N PRO A 34 11.09 8.65 5.36
CA PRO A 34 9.79 9.22 5.69
C PRO A 34 9.29 10.11 4.56
N THR A 35 8.07 9.86 4.09
CA THR A 35 7.42 10.72 3.07
C THR A 35 6.73 11.89 3.73
N ARG A 36 5.80 11.63 4.66
CA ARG A 36 5.04 12.66 5.38
C ARG A 36 4.70 12.16 6.77
N LEU A 37 5.11 12.92 7.78
CA LEU A 37 4.71 12.70 9.17
C LEU A 37 3.41 13.45 9.48
N VAL A 38 2.33 12.71 9.66
CA VAL A 38 0.99 13.25 9.97
C VAL A 38 0.76 13.19 11.48
N ASP A 39 0.47 14.34 12.09
CA ASP A 39 0.08 14.41 13.51
C ASP A 39 -1.28 13.74 13.72
N VAL A 40 -1.32 12.76 14.63
CA VAL A 40 -2.54 12.01 14.98
C VAL A 40 -3.04 12.33 16.39
N GLY A 41 -2.52 13.40 17.00
CA GLY A 41 -2.80 13.83 18.36
C GLY A 41 -1.97 13.09 19.40
N GLY A 42 -1.92 13.67 20.61
CA GLY A 42 -1.15 13.11 21.72
C GLY A 42 0.37 13.22 21.54
N GLY A 43 0.84 14.19 20.74
CA GLY A 43 2.25 14.43 20.48
C GLY A 43 2.92 13.38 19.59
N ARG A 44 2.13 12.64 18.78
CA ARG A 44 2.60 11.54 17.96
C ARG A 44 2.28 11.77 16.49
N ARG A 45 3.24 11.44 15.63
CA ARG A 45 3.12 11.51 14.18
C ARG A 45 3.32 10.14 13.54
N LEU A 46 2.56 9.89 12.48
CA LEU A 46 2.68 8.66 11.69
C LEU A 46 3.20 8.97 10.29
N ASN A 47 4.09 8.14 9.78
CA ASN A 47 4.51 8.21 8.39
C ASN A 47 3.38 7.76 7.47
N LEU A 48 3.11 8.57 6.45
CA LEU A 48 2.09 8.35 5.43
C LEU A 48 2.72 8.62 4.06
N HIS A 49 2.67 7.64 3.19
CA HIS A 49 3.08 7.76 1.80
C HIS A 49 1.84 7.59 0.91
N CYS A 50 1.55 8.59 0.07
CA CYS A 50 0.40 8.57 -0.85
C CYS A 50 0.86 8.85 -2.28
N SER A 51 0.26 8.16 -3.23
CA SER A 51 0.46 8.33 -4.66
C SER A 51 -0.87 8.24 -5.41
N GLY A 52 -0.95 8.87 -6.57
CA GLY A 52 -2.19 8.97 -7.34
C GLY A 52 -3.22 9.91 -6.70
N ASP A 53 -4.35 10.04 -7.37
CA ASP A 53 -5.41 10.99 -7.05
C ASP A 53 -6.80 10.40 -7.35
N GLY A 54 -7.85 11.14 -6.99
CA GLY A 54 -9.23 10.71 -7.18
C GLY A 54 -9.81 9.87 -6.03
N THR A 55 -10.93 9.21 -6.31
CA THR A 55 -11.75 8.49 -5.32
C THR A 55 -12.15 7.12 -5.84
N PRO A 56 -12.31 6.09 -4.96
CA PRO A 56 -12.16 6.14 -3.51
C PRO A 56 -10.69 6.07 -3.07
N THR A 57 -10.33 6.73 -1.97
CA THR A 57 -8.99 6.55 -1.40
C THR A 57 -8.83 5.15 -0.81
N VAL A 58 -7.79 4.43 -1.26
CA VAL A 58 -7.38 3.13 -0.72
C VAL A 58 -6.25 3.36 0.29
N VAL A 59 -6.38 2.79 1.49
CA VAL A 59 -5.36 2.87 2.54
C VAL A 59 -4.86 1.48 2.89
N PHE A 60 -3.55 1.26 2.74
CA PHE A 60 -2.87 0.02 3.03
C PHE A 60 -2.32 0.00 4.44
N ASP A 61 -2.65 -1.07 5.19
CA ASP A 61 -2.09 -1.36 6.50
C ASP A 61 -1.25 -2.64 6.41
N ALA A 62 0.00 -2.57 6.86
CA ALA A 62 0.89 -3.71 6.89
C ALA A 62 0.65 -4.56 8.14
N GLY A 63 0.52 -5.88 7.98
CA GLY A 63 0.40 -6.81 9.10
C GLY A 63 1.72 -7.05 9.85
N LEU A 64 1.63 -7.74 11.00
CA LEU A 64 2.78 -8.17 11.82
C LEU A 64 3.70 -7.01 12.24
N ALA A 65 5.00 -7.11 12.01
CA ALA A 65 6.00 -6.07 12.29
C ALA A 65 6.45 -5.31 11.02
N ASN A 66 5.69 -5.44 9.93
CA ASN A 66 5.96 -4.72 8.68
C ASN A 66 5.37 -3.30 8.68
N TRP A 67 5.81 -2.49 7.72
CA TRP A 67 5.35 -1.11 7.53
C TRP A 67 5.15 -0.81 6.03
N SER A 68 5.03 0.46 5.63
CA SER A 68 4.61 0.91 4.29
C SER A 68 5.36 0.30 3.10
N GLN A 69 6.65 -0.01 3.25
CA GLN A 69 7.53 -0.53 2.21
C GLN A 69 7.05 -1.84 1.58
N ILE A 70 6.29 -2.67 2.32
CA ILE A 70 5.79 -3.93 1.77
C ILE A 70 4.81 -3.73 0.61
N TRP A 71 4.22 -2.54 0.53
CA TRP A 71 3.26 -2.18 -0.51
C TRP A 71 3.92 -1.60 -1.75
N GLY A 72 5.25 -1.52 -1.82
CA GLY A 72 5.96 -0.85 -2.92
C GLY A 72 5.74 -1.45 -4.31
N LEU A 73 5.32 -2.71 -4.41
CA LEU A 73 4.93 -3.32 -5.68
C LEU A 73 3.44 -3.15 -6.01
N VAL A 74 2.60 -2.89 -5.00
CA VAL A 74 1.14 -2.90 -5.12
C VAL A 74 0.57 -1.49 -5.18
N GLN A 75 1.00 -0.60 -4.30
CA GLN A 75 0.48 0.76 -4.23
C GLN A 75 0.68 1.52 -5.55
N PRO A 76 1.82 1.46 -6.27
CA PRO A 76 1.96 2.13 -7.56
C PRO A 76 0.98 1.62 -8.62
N VAL A 77 0.61 0.33 -8.55
CA VAL A 77 -0.36 -0.29 -9.46
C VAL A 77 -1.77 0.24 -9.19
N VAL A 78 -2.15 0.36 -7.92
CA VAL A 78 -3.46 0.89 -7.49
C VAL A 78 -3.55 2.42 -7.70
N ALA A 79 -2.43 3.12 -7.52
CA ALA A 79 -2.33 4.57 -7.71
C ALA A 79 -2.65 5.04 -9.13
N ARG A 80 -2.63 4.14 -10.12
CA ARG A 80 -2.99 4.45 -11.51
C ARG A 80 -4.48 4.74 -11.70
N THR A 81 -5.35 4.27 -10.80
CA THR A 81 -6.80 4.38 -10.96
C THR A 81 -7.45 5.18 -9.84
N THR A 82 -6.78 5.34 -8.70
CA THR A 82 -7.30 6.10 -7.58
C THR A 82 -6.20 6.53 -6.61
N ARG A 83 -6.53 7.37 -5.63
CA ARG A 83 -5.59 7.75 -4.58
C ARG A 83 -5.27 6.53 -3.70
N ALA A 84 -4.00 6.17 -3.62
CA ALA A 84 -3.53 5.04 -2.86
C ALA A 84 -2.50 5.50 -1.81
N CYS A 85 -2.70 5.13 -0.55
CA CYS A 85 -1.83 5.52 0.55
C CYS A 85 -1.40 4.30 1.37
N SER A 86 -0.15 4.24 1.81
CA SER A 86 0.35 3.31 2.83
C SER A 86 0.84 4.10 4.04
N TYR A 87 0.69 3.53 5.24
CA TYR A 87 1.12 4.19 6.48
C TYR A 87 1.87 3.22 7.39
N ASP A 88 2.73 3.79 8.23
CA ASP A 88 3.46 3.02 9.24
C ASP A 88 2.71 3.10 10.57
N ARG A 89 2.35 1.95 11.15
CA ARG A 89 1.78 1.91 12.50
C ARG A 89 2.78 2.48 13.52
N ALA A 90 2.28 3.02 14.62
CA ALA A 90 3.13 3.61 15.67
C ALA A 90 4.21 2.62 16.14
N GLY A 91 5.46 3.10 16.25
CA GLY A 91 6.62 2.28 16.61
C GLY A 91 7.19 1.40 15.49
N LEU A 92 6.71 1.54 14.25
CA LEU A 92 7.25 0.85 13.07
C LEU A 92 7.67 1.86 12.00
N GLY A 93 8.56 1.41 11.12
CA GLY A 93 9.02 2.19 9.97
C GLY A 93 9.53 3.56 10.37
N PHE A 94 8.93 4.60 9.82
CA PHE A 94 9.30 5.99 10.09
C PHE A 94 8.31 6.72 11.01
N SER A 95 7.39 6.00 11.65
CA SER A 95 6.44 6.58 12.61
C SER A 95 7.05 6.78 14.00
N ASP A 96 6.53 7.78 14.72
CA ASP A 96 6.89 7.99 16.13
C ASP A 96 6.52 6.74 16.98
N ALA A 97 7.20 6.59 18.11
CA ALA A 97 7.09 5.42 19.00
C ALA A 97 5.66 5.17 19.50
N ALA A 98 5.33 3.89 19.74
CA ALA A 98 4.10 3.52 20.42
C ALA A 98 4.20 3.78 21.93
N THR A 99 3.17 4.39 22.51
CA THR A 99 3.07 4.63 23.96
C THR A 99 2.44 3.48 24.73
N ARG A 100 2.05 2.40 24.02
CA ARG A 100 1.43 1.18 24.57
C ARG A 100 1.96 -0.04 23.82
N ALA A 101 1.96 -1.19 24.50
CA ALA A 101 2.42 -2.45 23.91
C ALA A 101 1.55 -2.86 22.71
N GLY A 102 2.19 -3.25 21.61
CA GLY A 102 1.54 -3.80 20.42
C GLY A 102 1.06 -5.24 20.64
N THR A 103 -0.01 -5.42 21.40
CA THR A 103 -0.71 -6.71 21.53
C THR A 103 -1.78 -6.83 20.45
N SER A 104 -2.28 -8.03 20.12
CA SER A 104 -3.42 -8.18 19.19
C SER A 104 -4.64 -7.35 19.60
N ALA A 105 -4.81 -7.12 20.91
CA ALA A 105 -5.85 -6.28 21.50
C ALA A 105 -5.60 -4.77 21.34
N THR A 106 -4.35 -4.35 21.13
CA THR A 106 -3.93 -2.94 20.99
C THR A 106 -3.47 -2.61 19.56
N SER A 107 -3.22 -3.62 18.74
CA SER A 107 -3.04 -3.50 17.30
C SER A 107 -4.30 -2.84 16.74
N PRO A 108 -4.17 -1.80 15.90
CA PRO A 108 -5.32 -1.21 15.25
C PRO A 108 -5.78 -2.14 14.13
N THR A 109 -6.22 -3.37 14.45
CA THR A 109 -6.94 -4.25 13.50
C THR A 109 -8.21 -3.56 12.99
N THR A 110 -8.59 -2.47 13.64
CA THR A 110 -9.59 -1.55 13.15
C THR A 110 -8.92 -0.20 12.91
N CYS A 111 -8.84 0.15 11.62
CA CYS A 111 -8.76 1.51 11.13
C CYS A 111 -10.02 2.33 11.52
N THR A 112 -10.60 2.08 12.70
CA THR A 112 -11.79 2.71 13.25
C THR A 112 -11.45 4.10 13.74
N ALA A 113 -10.26 4.31 14.30
CA ALA A 113 -9.84 5.66 14.70
C ALA A 113 -9.63 6.60 13.49
N CYS A 114 -9.24 6.08 12.31
CA CYS A 114 -9.04 6.87 11.10
C CYS A 114 -10.32 6.99 10.24
N CYS A 115 -11.14 5.92 10.14
CA CYS A 115 -12.35 5.92 9.28
C CYS A 115 -13.69 6.13 10.00
N THR A 116 -13.85 5.88 11.31
CA THR A 116 -15.21 5.73 11.89
C THR A 116 -15.70 6.86 12.79
N ARG A 117 -14.96 7.95 13.00
CA ARG A 117 -15.58 9.11 13.65
C ARG A 117 -16.45 9.83 12.64
N ARG A 118 -17.76 9.54 12.71
CA ARG A 118 -18.94 10.30 12.22
C ARG A 118 -18.56 11.39 11.21
N ALA A 119 -19.08 11.23 9.98
CA ALA A 119 -18.78 12.03 8.79
C ALA A 119 -18.67 13.56 8.96
N SER A 120 -19.19 14.16 10.04
CA SER A 120 -19.03 15.57 10.38
C SER A 120 -17.65 15.98 10.92
N ARG A 121 -16.83 15.05 11.45
CA ARG A 121 -15.45 15.31 11.94
C ARG A 121 -14.34 14.81 11.01
N LEU A 122 -14.68 14.36 9.80
CA LEU A 122 -13.71 14.00 8.75
C LEU A 122 -12.88 15.21 8.28
N ARG A 123 -13.40 16.42 8.48
CA ARG A 123 -12.78 17.69 8.10
C ARG A 123 -11.62 18.15 8.97
N THR A 124 -11.06 17.32 9.86
CA THR A 124 -10.00 17.77 10.80
C THR A 124 -8.75 16.90 10.83
N CYS A 125 -8.85 15.57 10.63
CA CYS A 125 -7.65 14.73 10.50
C CYS A 125 -7.09 14.68 9.07
N TRP A 126 -7.93 14.93 8.06
CA TRP A 126 -7.56 14.80 6.65
C TRP A 126 -7.55 16.14 5.88
N SER A 127 -8.03 17.22 6.49
CA SER A 127 -8.07 18.58 5.92
C SER A 127 -6.72 19.31 5.95
N GLY A 128 -5.72 18.77 6.65
CA GLY A 128 -4.34 19.23 6.58
C GLY A 128 -3.54 18.66 5.40
N ILE A 129 -4.15 17.79 4.59
CA ILE A 129 -3.58 17.35 3.32
C ILE A 129 -4.16 18.28 2.25
N PRO A 130 -3.42 19.27 1.74
CA PRO A 130 -3.91 20.03 0.60
C PRO A 130 -4.22 19.04 -0.51
N THR A 131 -5.48 19.00 -0.94
CA THR A 131 -5.85 18.57 -2.28
C THR A 131 -5.12 19.50 -3.21
N ALA A 132 -3.94 19.09 -3.68
CA ALA A 132 -3.27 19.79 -4.77
C ALA A 132 -4.20 19.64 -5.98
N ALA A 133 -4.81 20.76 -6.36
CA ALA A 133 -5.31 20.98 -7.71
C ALA A 133 -4.13 21.18 -8.65
#